data_AF-A0A1W1W113-F1
#
_entry.id   AF-A0A1W1W113-F1
#
_cell.length_a   1.000
_cell.length_b   1.000
_cell.length_c   1.000
_cell.angle_alpha   90.00
_cell.angle_beta   90.00
_cell.angle_gamma   90.00
#
_symmetry.space_group_name_H-M   'P 1'
#
loop_
_entity.id
_entity.type
_entity.pdbx_description
1 polymer ?
#
loop_
_entity_poly.entity_id
_entity_poly.type
_entity_poly.pdbx_seq_one_letter_code
_entity_poly.pdbx_strand_id
1 'polypeptide(L)'
;MVYKYCPACYALNKGEEEICQYCGQNLKARKEEDYLDKLIWALNHRDKETVARVVNILKMLGPQAYRALPALEKAFQNYEKDPYLQADIILALGEIGGYELRDFLFSLKDHPSIIVQKAVCQVLAQLGRGP
;
A
#
# COMPACT_ATOMS: atom_id res chain seq x y z
N MET A 1 30.64 -7.24 4.25
CA MET A 1 29.96 -6.11 4.94
C MET A 1 28.49 -6.18 4.55
N VAL A 2 27.58 -6.32 5.51
CA VAL A 2 26.14 -6.43 5.25
C VAL A 2 25.53 -5.05 5.32
N TYR A 3 24.63 -4.72 4.40
CA TYR A 3 23.90 -3.47 4.40
C TYR A 3 22.39 -3.74 4.44
N LYS A 4 21.63 -2.77 4.93
CA LYS A 4 20.16 -2.79 4.93
C LYS A 4 19.58 -1.44 4.53
N TYR A 5 18.44 -1.46 3.86
CA TYR A 5 17.72 -0.24 3.50
C TYR A 5 16.85 0.24 4.66
N CYS A 6 16.82 1.55 4.89
CA CYS A 6 15.85 2.16 5.79
C CYS A 6 14.45 2.10 5.16
N PRO A 7 13.42 1.66 5.89
CA PRO A 7 12.10 1.55 5.31
C PRO A 7 11.34 2.85 5.12
N ALA A 8 11.75 3.90 5.83
CA ALA A 8 11.13 5.20 5.75
C ALA A 8 11.72 6.04 4.61
N CYS A 9 13.05 6.04 4.47
CA CYS A 9 13.76 6.93 3.52
C CYS A 9 14.56 6.20 2.44
N TYR A 10 14.59 4.86 2.45
CA TYR A 10 15.34 4.03 1.51
C TYR A 10 16.86 4.29 1.46
N ALA A 11 17.41 5.00 2.44
CA ALA A 11 18.85 5.17 2.55
C ALA A 11 19.53 3.84 2.94
N LEU A 12 20.73 3.62 2.42
CA LEU A 12 21.55 2.46 2.73
C LEU A 12 22.26 2.67 4.08
N ASN A 13 22.06 1.74 5.01
CA ASN A 13 22.68 1.75 6.34
C ASN A 13 23.52 0.49 6.49
N LYS A 14 24.53 0.52 7.37
CA LYS A 14 25.27 -0.71 7.72
C LYS A 14 24.35 -1.67 8.49
N GLY A 15 24.60 -2.96 8.40
CA GLY A 15 23.73 -3.99 8.96
C GLY A 15 23.52 -3.87 10.48
N GLU A 16 24.56 -3.45 11.20
CA GLU A 16 24.60 -3.25 12.65
C GLU A 16 23.85 -2.00 13.15
N GLU A 17 23.50 -1.07 12.27
CA GLU A 17 22.84 0.18 12.65
C GLU A 17 21.43 -0.07 13.20
N GLU A 18 21.16 0.26 14.46
CA GLU A 18 19.82 0.13 15.05
C GLU A 18 18.92 1.34 14.73
N ILE A 19 19.49 2.43 14.23
CA ILE A 19 18.80 3.67 13.87
C ILE A 19 19.28 4.10 12.49
N CYS A 20 18.37 4.59 11.65
CA CYS A 20 18.73 5.11 10.35
C CYS A 20 19.55 6.39 10.50
N GLN A 21 20.75 6.38 9.94
CA GLN A 21 21.70 7.50 9.98
C GLN A 21 21.25 8.73 9.16
N TYR A 22 20.10 8.66 8.48
CA TYR A 22 19.60 9.71 7.59
C TYR A 22 18.26 10.31 8.05
N CYS A 23 17.36 9.49 8.59
CA CYS A 23 16.03 9.96 9.00
C CYS A 23 15.64 9.62 10.44
N GLY A 24 16.53 8.97 11.21
CA GLY A 24 16.25 8.61 12.61
C GLY A 24 15.29 7.45 12.82
N GLN A 25 14.80 6.80 11.75
CA GLN A 25 13.92 5.64 11.86
C GLN A 25 14.58 4.50 12.65
N ASN A 26 13.85 3.89 13.59
CA ASN A 26 14.29 2.70 14.30
C ASN A 26 14.37 1.49 13.34
N LEU A 27 15.55 0.89 13.22
CA LEU A 27 15.86 -0.27 12.37
C LEU A 27 15.97 -1.59 13.16
N LYS A 28 15.87 -1.55 14.50
CA LYS A 28 16.00 -2.73 15.38
C LYS A 28 14.80 -3.67 15.29
N ALA A 29 13.59 -3.11 15.25
CA ALA A 29 12.33 -3.85 15.16
C ALA A 29 12.22 -4.76 13.91
N ARG A 30 13.09 -4.55 12.92
CA ARG A 30 13.04 -5.22 11.61
C ARG A 30 13.46 -6.70 11.63
N LYS A 31 14.10 -7.19 12.70
CA LYS A 31 14.46 -8.63 12.80
C LYS A 31 13.22 -9.53 12.89
N GLU A 32 12.12 -8.99 13.40
CA GLU A 32 10.89 -9.74 13.72
C GLU A 32 9.80 -9.57 12.66
N GLU A 33 10.04 -8.74 11.64
CA GLU A 33 9.05 -8.46 10.61
C GLU A 33 8.82 -9.63 9.65
N ASP A 34 7.55 -9.86 9.38
CA ASP A 34 7.12 -10.87 8.44
C ASP A 34 7.12 -10.36 6.98
N TYR A 35 6.67 -11.22 6.08
CA TYR A 35 6.59 -10.88 4.66
C TYR A 35 5.59 -9.75 4.37
N LEU A 36 4.48 -9.66 5.11
CA LEU A 36 3.45 -8.65 4.90
C LEU A 36 3.93 -7.28 5.40
N ASP A 37 4.63 -7.22 6.53
CA ASP A 37 5.30 -6.01 7.00
C ASP A 37 6.27 -5.50 5.93
N LYS A 38 6.94 -6.45 5.24
CA LYS A 38 7.82 -6.18 4.10
C LYS A 38 7.09 -5.83 2.79
N LEU A 39 5.78 -5.90 2.70
CA LEU A 39 5.02 -5.35 1.58
C LEU A 39 4.48 -3.97 1.95
N ILE A 40 3.97 -3.82 3.17
CA ILE A 40 3.37 -2.59 3.66
C ILE A 40 4.33 -1.40 3.58
N TRP A 41 5.58 -1.55 4.02
CA TRP A 41 6.57 -0.46 3.87
C TRP A 41 6.88 -0.12 2.41
N ALA A 42 6.92 -1.13 1.53
CA ALA A 42 7.29 -1.00 0.14
C ALA A 42 6.24 -0.22 -0.68
N LEU A 43 5.03 -0.01 -0.15
CA LEU A 43 4.05 0.93 -0.70
C LEU A 43 4.55 2.39 -0.71
N ASN A 44 5.55 2.72 0.11
CA ASN A 44 6.17 4.04 0.14
C ASN A 44 7.47 4.10 -0.70
N HIS A 45 7.74 3.08 -1.52
CA HIS A 45 8.96 3.04 -2.32
C HIS A 45 8.99 4.17 -3.36
N ARG A 46 10.17 4.76 -3.58
CA ARG A 46 10.37 5.87 -4.52
C ARG A 46 10.16 5.50 -5.99
N ASP A 47 10.37 4.24 -6.31
CA ASP A 47 10.11 3.67 -7.63
C ASP A 47 8.67 3.17 -7.70
N LYS A 48 7.90 3.77 -8.61
CA LYS A 48 6.49 3.48 -8.83
C LYS A 48 6.25 2.04 -9.29
N GLU A 49 7.17 1.44 -10.04
CA GLU A 49 7.01 0.07 -10.54
C GLU A 49 7.09 -0.93 -9.38
N THR A 50 7.96 -0.64 -8.40
CA THR A 50 8.00 -1.37 -7.14
C THR A 50 6.67 -1.26 -6.40
N VAL A 51 6.08 -0.05 -6.31
CA VAL A 51 4.77 0.12 -5.64
C VAL A 51 3.66 -0.62 -6.38
N ALA A 52 3.57 -0.51 -7.70
CA ALA A 52 2.58 -1.24 -8.51
C ALA A 52 2.68 -2.76 -8.32
N ARG A 53 3.90 -3.29 -8.23
CA ARG A 53 4.14 -4.71 -7.93
C ARG A 53 3.66 -5.09 -6.54
N VAL A 54 3.94 -4.27 -5.53
CA VAL A 54 3.52 -4.49 -4.15
C VAL A 54 1.98 -4.48 -4.05
N VAL A 55 1.32 -3.51 -4.68
CA VAL A 55 -0.15 -3.44 -4.74
C VAL A 55 -0.75 -4.71 -5.35
N ASN A 56 -0.18 -5.20 -6.46
CA ASN A 56 -0.62 -6.45 -7.08
C ASN A 56 -0.42 -7.67 -6.15
N ILE A 57 0.72 -7.76 -5.47
CA ILE A 57 0.97 -8.86 -4.51
C ILE A 57 -0.05 -8.80 -3.37
N LEU A 58 -0.29 -7.63 -2.79
CA LEU A 58 -1.27 -7.46 -1.69
C LEU A 58 -2.68 -7.83 -2.15
N LYS A 59 -3.07 -7.43 -3.37
CA LYS A 59 -4.33 -7.85 -3.99
C LYS A 59 -4.44 -9.37 -4.11
N MET A 60 -3.38 -10.04 -4.58
CA MET A 60 -3.36 -11.51 -4.72
C MET A 60 -3.41 -12.25 -3.38
N LEU A 61 -2.87 -11.66 -2.31
CA LEU A 61 -2.98 -12.20 -0.94
C LEU A 61 -4.42 -12.10 -0.41
N GLY A 62 -5.23 -11.17 -0.95
CA GLY A 62 -6.62 -10.99 -0.57
C GLY A 62 -6.77 -10.72 0.93
N PRO A 63 -7.72 -11.37 1.63
CA PRO A 63 -7.97 -11.11 3.06
C PRO A 63 -6.76 -11.28 3.99
N GLN A 64 -5.73 -12.04 3.60
CA GLN A 64 -4.51 -12.17 4.41
C GLN A 64 -3.73 -10.86 4.51
N ALA A 65 -3.93 -9.94 3.56
CA ALA A 65 -3.30 -8.63 3.52
C ALA A 65 -4.11 -7.54 4.26
N TYR A 66 -5.09 -7.90 5.10
CA TYR A 66 -5.95 -6.94 5.81
C TYR A 66 -5.18 -5.82 6.55
N ARG A 67 -4.04 -6.14 7.18
CA ARG A 67 -3.18 -5.14 7.85
C ARG A 67 -2.63 -4.04 6.91
N ALA A 68 -2.68 -4.24 5.60
CA ALA A 68 -2.20 -3.29 4.61
C ALA A 68 -3.22 -2.20 4.23
N LEU A 69 -4.49 -2.32 4.65
CA LEU A 69 -5.55 -1.39 4.25
C LEU A 69 -5.22 0.09 4.53
N PRO A 70 -4.75 0.50 5.74
CA PRO A 70 -4.39 1.90 6.00
C PRO A 70 -3.21 2.38 5.14
N ALA A 71 -2.27 1.48 4.83
CA ALA A 71 -1.11 1.82 4.01
C ALA A 71 -1.47 1.96 2.53
N LEU A 72 -2.43 1.16 2.04
CA LEU A 72 -2.98 1.28 0.70
C LEU A 72 -3.79 2.56 0.54
N GLU A 73 -4.62 2.92 1.52
CA GLU A 73 -5.33 4.20 1.54
C GLU A 73 -4.35 5.39 1.48
N LYS A 74 -3.30 5.36 2.28
CA LYS A 74 -2.24 6.38 2.23
C LYS A 74 -1.51 6.39 0.88
N ALA A 75 -1.22 5.22 0.31
CA ALA A 75 -0.58 5.12 -1.00
C ALA A 75 -1.47 5.75 -2.09
N PHE A 76 -2.79 5.56 -2.05
CA PHE A 76 -3.71 6.20 -2.99
C PHE A 76 -3.56 7.72 -3.01
N GLN A 77 -3.40 8.35 -1.84
CA GLN A 77 -3.22 9.80 -1.71
C GLN A 77 -1.85 10.25 -2.25
N ASN A 78 -0.79 9.47 -2.02
CA ASN A 78 0.56 9.79 -2.47
C ASN A 78 0.73 9.72 -4.00
N TYR A 79 -0.15 8.99 -4.69
CA TYR A 79 -0.08 8.76 -6.13
C TYR A 79 -1.20 9.49 -6.90
N GLU A 80 -1.61 10.68 -6.45
CA GLU A 80 -2.68 11.50 -7.08
C GLU A 80 -2.48 11.81 -8.57
N LYS A 81 -1.23 11.76 -9.06
CA LYS A 81 -0.87 12.01 -10.47
C LYS A 81 -0.81 10.75 -11.33
N ASP A 82 -1.05 9.57 -10.74
CA ASP A 82 -1.04 8.29 -11.43
C ASP A 82 -2.40 7.58 -11.28
N PRO A 83 -3.36 7.89 -12.17
CA PRO A 83 -4.71 7.32 -12.10
C PRO A 83 -4.76 5.80 -12.32
N TYR A 84 -3.74 5.22 -12.97
CA TYR A 84 -3.67 3.77 -13.17
C TYR A 84 -3.28 3.07 -11.88
N LEU A 85 -2.23 3.56 -11.21
CA LEU A 85 -1.82 3.03 -9.91
C LEU A 85 -2.90 3.26 -8.85
N GLN A 86 -3.57 4.43 -8.86
CA GLN A 86 -4.72 4.67 -7.98
C GLN A 86 -5.83 3.64 -8.21
N ALA A 87 -6.18 3.34 -9.47
CA ALA A 87 -7.19 2.33 -9.76
C ALA A 87 -6.78 0.92 -9.28
N ASP A 88 -5.52 0.54 -9.46
CA ASP A 88 -4.97 -0.73 -8.95
C ASP A 88 -5.06 -0.82 -7.43
N ILE A 89 -4.76 0.28 -6.72
CA ILE A 89 -4.90 0.36 -5.26
C ILE A 89 -6.36 0.17 -4.86
N ILE A 90 -7.31 0.83 -5.52
CA ILE A 90 -8.74 0.65 -5.23
C ILE A 90 -9.17 -0.81 -5.43
N LEU A 91 -8.76 -1.45 -6.53
CA LEU A 91 -9.05 -2.86 -6.77
C LEU A 91 -8.43 -3.76 -5.68
N ALA A 92 -7.21 -3.44 -5.21
CA ALA A 92 -6.59 -4.16 -4.11
C ALA A 92 -7.40 -4.03 -2.80
N LEU A 93 -7.91 -2.84 -2.47
CA LEU A 93 -8.77 -2.63 -1.30
C LEU A 93 -10.03 -3.51 -1.36
N GLY A 94 -10.62 -3.67 -2.55
CA GLY A 94 -11.77 -4.55 -2.78
C GLY A 94 -11.47 -6.02 -2.54
N GLU A 95 -10.41 -6.55 -3.15
CA GLU A 95 -10.02 -7.98 -3.02
C GLU A 95 -9.58 -8.34 -1.58
N ILE A 96 -8.98 -7.39 -0.86
CA ILE A 96 -8.60 -7.58 0.55
C ILE A 96 -9.82 -7.60 1.47
N GLY A 97 -10.93 -6.98 1.05
CA GLY A 97 -12.15 -6.87 1.85
C GLY A 97 -12.13 -5.67 2.80
N GLY A 98 -11.71 -4.49 2.32
CA GLY A 98 -11.70 -3.24 3.10
C GLY A 98 -13.09 -2.64 3.32
N TYR A 99 -13.98 -3.36 3.99
CA TYR A 99 -15.34 -2.91 4.30
C TYR A 99 -15.34 -1.63 5.13
N GLU A 100 -14.38 -1.46 6.03
CA GLU A 100 -14.20 -0.26 6.84
C GLU A 100 -13.83 0.98 6.00
N LEU A 101 -13.28 0.78 4.80
CA LEU A 101 -12.94 1.85 3.86
C LEU A 101 -14.10 2.20 2.93
N ARG A 102 -15.31 1.71 3.23
CA ARG A 102 -16.51 2.01 2.44
C ARG A 102 -16.72 3.52 2.28
N ASP A 103 -16.65 4.29 3.36
CA ASP A 103 -16.87 5.74 3.31
C ASP A 103 -15.81 6.45 2.46
N PHE A 104 -14.55 6.03 2.59
CA PHE A 104 -13.46 6.47 1.72
C PHE A 104 -13.77 6.15 0.24
N LEU A 105 -14.16 4.92 -0.09
CA LEU A 105 -14.54 4.54 -1.45
C LEU A 105 -15.75 5.34 -1.97
N PHE A 106 -16.75 5.60 -1.14
CA PHE A 106 -17.91 6.44 -1.52
C PHE A 106 -17.49 7.87 -1.84
N SER A 107 -16.52 8.44 -1.11
CA SER A 107 -16.00 9.78 -1.37
C SER A 107 -15.31 9.91 -2.74
N LEU A 108 -14.91 8.79 -3.35
CA LEU A 108 -14.20 8.73 -4.63
C LEU A 108 -15.11 8.49 -5.83
N LYS A 109 -16.44 8.43 -5.65
CA LYS A 109 -17.38 8.19 -6.77
C LYS A 109 -17.28 9.22 -7.88
N ASP A 110 -17.01 10.48 -7.52
CA ASP A 110 -16.89 11.59 -8.46
C ASP A 110 -15.43 11.96 -8.75
N HIS A 111 -14.49 11.03 -8.52
CA HIS A 111 -13.06 11.25 -8.75
C HIS A 111 -12.80 11.68 -10.22
N PRO A 112 -11.95 12.68 -10.52
CA PRO A 112 -11.81 13.22 -11.88
C PRO A 112 -11.33 12.20 -12.93
N SER A 113 -10.61 11.15 -12.50
CA SER A 113 -10.22 10.05 -13.38
C SER A 113 -11.32 9.01 -13.55
N ILE A 114 -11.78 8.81 -14.79
CA ILE A 114 -12.76 7.78 -15.17
C ILE A 114 -12.28 6.37 -14.80
N ILE A 115 -10.97 6.10 -14.89
CA ILE A 115 -10.40 4.79 -14.56
C ILE A 115 -10.56 4.51 -13.06
N VAL A 116 -10.29 5.52 -12.22
CA VAL A 116 -10.47 5.43 -10.77
C VAL A 116 -11.96 5.30 -10.42
N GLN A 117 -12.85 6.10 -11.03
CA GLN A 117 -14.29 5.97 -10.82
C GLN A 117 -14.81 4.56 -11.13
N LYS A 118 -14.36 3.97 -12.25
CA LYS A 118 -14.75 2.60 -12.62
C LYS A 118 -14.30 1.58 -11.59
N ALA A 119 -13.06 1.67 -11.11
CA ALA A 119 -12.56 0.80 -10.06
C ALA A 119 -13.37 0.94 -8.76
N VAL A 120 -13.67 2.17 -8.35
CA VAL A 120 -14.49 2.47 -7.16
C VAL A 120 -15.89 1.87 -7.28
N CYS A 121 -16.57 2.10 -8.42
CA CYS A 121 -17.90 1.56 -8.66
C CYS A 121 -17.90 0.02 -8.66
N GLN A 122 -16.88 -0.60 -9.26
CA GLN A 122 -16.72 -2.06 -9.23
C GLN A 122 -16.58 -2.57 -7.80
N VAL A 123 -15.67 -1.99 -7.01
CA VAL A 123 -15.41 -2.43 -5.64
C VAL A 123 -16.61 -2.19 -4.75
N LEU A 124 -17.27 -1.03 -4.82
CA LEU A 124 -18.50 -0.77 -4.07
C LEU A 124 -19.61 -1.77 -4.43
N ALA A 125 -19.72 -2.15 -5.71
CA ALA A 125 -20.68 -3.16 -6.15
C ALA A 125 -20.31 -4.58 -5.67
N GLN A 126 -19.03 -4.88 -5.43
CA GLN A 126 -18.59 -6.15 -4.82
C GLN A 126 -18.87 -6.14 -3.32
N LEU A 127 -18.50 -5.07 -2.61
CA LEU A 127 -18.70 -4.93 -1.16
C LEU A 127 -20.18 -4.82 -0.77
N GLY A 128 -21.04 -4.33 -1.67
CA GLY A 128 -22.50 -4.34 -1.53
C GLY A 128 -23.14 -5.72 -1.73
N ARG A 129 -22.38 -6.72 -2.18
CA ARG A 129 -22.81 -8.11 -2.35
C ARG A 129 -22.20 -9.06 -1.31
N GLY A 130 -21.51 -8.54 -0.30
CA GLY A 130 -21.05 -9.31 0.87
C GLY A 130 -22.24 -9.80 1.72
N PRO A 131 -22.08 -10.91 2.45
CA PRO A 131 -23.09 -11.95 2.70
C PRO A 131 -24.46 -11.46 3.21
#